data_AF-A0A849GVR5-F1
#
_entry.id   AF-A0A849GVR5-F1
#
_cell.length_a   1.000
_cell.length_b   1.000
_cell.length_c   1.000
_cell.angle_alpha   90.00
_cell.angle_beta   90.00
_cell.angle_gamma   90.00
#
_symmetry.space_group_name_H-M   'P 1'
#
loop_
_entity.id
_entity.type
_entity.pdbx_description
1 polymer ?
#
loop_
_entity_poly.entity_id
_entity_poly.type
_entity_poly.pdbx_seq_one_letter_code
_entity_poly.pdbx_strand_id
1 'polypeptide(L)'
;MTSAEALANPLHQDVSLSYPSFSAPELEGVHVDSHFSDRNREGRLLAFLARFLSEKDRSEVVGLGLDERAAIVIQDGTFRVFSTAGQWVWLYRVTGPAHLAGGQPLDLSGITRVRLASGAEWSWPPDFASLQGIELRVQGGVVGVVQ
;
A
#
# COMPACT_ATOMS: atom_id res chain seq x y z
N MET A 1 9.30 14.29 1.24
CA MET A 1 8.60 13.42 2.20
C MET A 1 9.15 12.00 2.11
N THR A 2 9.89 11.61 3.14
CA THR A 2 10.39 10.27 3.43
C THR A 2 9.33 9.43 4.15
N SER A 3 9.54 8.11 4.25
CA SER A 3 8.66 7.26 5.04
C SER A 3 8.65 7.60 6.53
N ALA A 4 9.80 7.95 7.11
CA ALA A 4 9.88 8.32 8.52
C ALA A 4 9.06 9.59 8.82
N GLU A 5 9.18 10.62 7.97
CA GLU A 5 8.40 11.84 8.10
C GLU A 5 6.89 11.59 7.92
N ALA A 6 6.50 10.76 6.94
CA ALA A 6 5.11 10.43 6.68
C ALA A 6 4.46 9.63 7.83
N LEU A 7 5.21 8.70 8.44
CA LEU A 7 4.75 7.94 9.59
C LEU A 7 4.70 8.76 10.87
N ALA A 8 5.59 9.74 11.03
CA ALA A 8 5.63 10.61 12.21
C ALA A 8 4.50 11.65 12.22
N ASN A 9 3.99 12.05 11.05
CA ASN A 9 2.86 12.96 10.93
C ASN A 9 2.11 12.72 9.60
N PRO A 10 1.18 11.75 9.55
CA PRO A 10 0.50 11.39 8.31
C PRO A 10 -0.35 12.54 7.74
N LEU A 11 -0.83 13.45 8.59
CA LEU A 11 -1.65 14.61 8.19
C LEU A 11 -0.82 15.86 7.87
N HIS A 12 0.51 15.75 7.75
CA HIS A 12 1.35 16.89 7.38
C HIS A 12 1.02 17.38 5.95
N GLN A 13 1.07 18.70 5.73
CA GLN A 13 0.73 19.32 4.44
C GLN A 13 1.55 18.81 3.25
N ASP A 14 2.81 18.42 3.50
CA ASP A 14 3.71 17.87 2.47
C ASP A 14 3.42 16.38 2.15
N VAL A 15 2.51 15.74 2.90
CA VAL A 15 1.94 14.44 2.55
C VAL A 15 0.82 14.69 1.53
N SER A 16 1.23 14.92 0.29
CA SER A 16 0.31 15.09 -0.83
C SER A 16 -0.27 13.74 -1.25
N LEU A 17 -1.57 13.58 -1.03
CA LEU A 17 -2.32 12.39 -1.40
C LEU A 17 -3.37 12.79 -2.43
N SER A 18 -3.34 12.13 -3.58
CA SER A 18 -4.41 12.24 -4.58
C SER A 18 -5.20 10.95 -4.57
N TYR A 19 -6.51 11.06 -4.48
CA TYR A 19 -7.42 9.93 -4.65
C TYR A 19 -7.71 9.75 -6.14
N PRO A 20 -7.70 8.51 -6.65
CA PRO A 20 -8.02 8.26 -8.05
C PRO A 20 -9.38 8.90 -8.39
N SER A 21 -9.39 9.76 -9.41
CA SER A 21 -10.62 10.37 -9.97
C SER A 21 -10.87 9.89 -11.41
N PHE A 22 -10.21 8.80 -11.81
CA PHE A 22 -10.06 8.40 -13.20
C PHE A 22 -11.09 7.36 -13.66
N SER A 23 -11.27 7.29 -14.98
CA SER A 23 -12.00 6.28 -15.74
C SER A 23 -11.27 4.91 -15.79
N ALA A 24 -10.91 4.38 -14.61
CA ALA A 24 -10.33 3.05 -14.42
C ALA A 24 -10.95 2.40 -13.17
N PRO A 25 -12.19 1.87 -13.29
CA PRO A 25 -12.93 1.28 -12.18
C PRO A 25 -12.16 0.19 -11.43
N GLU A 26 -11.26 -0.51 -12.11
CA GLU A 26 -10.42 -1.57 -11.55
C GLU A 26 -9.45 -1.06 -10.48
N LEU A 27 -9.15 0.25 -10.45
CA LEU A 27 -8.28 0.87 -9.45
C LEU A 27 -9.06 1.61 -8.36
N GLU A 28 -10.38 1.40 -8.28
CA GLU A 28 -11.16 1.95 -7.18
C GLU A 28 -10.65 1.42 -5.83
N GLY A 29 -10.37 2.33 -4.89
CA GLY A 29 -9.83 1.93 -3.58
C GLY A 29 -8.36 1.54 -3.58
N VAL A 30 -7.65 1.74 -4.70
CA VAL A 30 -6.23 1.41 -4.85
C VAL A 30 -5.36 2.64 -4.84
N HIS A 31 -4.27 2.61 -4.09
CA HIS A 31 -3.22 3.62 -4.13
C HIS A 31 -1.92 3.02 -4.67
N VAL A 32 -1.23 3.74 -5.57
CA VAL A 32 0.00 3.27 -6.21
C VAL A 32 1.17 4.17 -5.84
N ASP A 33 2.28 3.57 -5.42
CA ASP A 33 3.55 4.24 -5.13
C ASP A 33 4.70 3.58 -5.91
N SER A 34 5.43 4.34 -6.71
CA SER A 34 6.54 3.87 -7.57
C SER A 34 7.92 4.10 -6.94
N HIS A 35 8.99 3.60 -7.57
CA HIS A 35 10.37 3.65 -7.04
C HIS A 35 10.44 3.17 -5.58
N PHE A 36 9.72 2.09 -5.30
CA PHE A 36 9.24 1.79 -3.96
C PHE A 36 10.38 1.37 -3.00
N SER A 37 11.04 0.24 -3.28
CA SER A 37 12.12 -0.26 -2.41
C SER A 37 13.33 0.65 -2.39
N ASP A 38 13.77 1.17 -3.55
CA ASP A 38 14.98 2.01 -3.67
C ASP A 38 14.92 3.29 -2.84
N ARG A 39 13.72 3.76 -2.53
CA ARG A 39 13.48 4.97 -1.73
C ARG A 39 12.87 4.67 -0.36
N ASN A 40 12.84 3.40 0.04
CA ASN A 40 12.28 2.92 1.31
C ASN A 40 10.87 3.47 1.56
N ARG A 41 9.96 3.34 0.58
CA ARG A 41 8.64 4.02 0.55
C ARG A 41 7.49 3.28 1.25
N GLU A 42 7.76 2.17 1.93
CA GLU A 42 6.72 1.41 2.64
C GLU A 42 5.95 2.26 3.66
N GLY A 43 6.65 2.97 4.54
CA GLY A 43 6.00 3.81 5.54
C GLY A 43 5.14 4.92 4.94
N ARG A 44 5.60 5.52 3.84
CA ARG A 44 4.84 6.52 3.10
C ARG A 44 3.56 5.95 2.50
N LEU A 45 3.64 4.79 1.86
CA LEU A 45 2.46 4.11 1.34
C LEU A 45 1.47 3.76 2.46
N LEU A 46 1.94 3.27 3.62
CA LEU A 46 1.07 2.97 4.75
C LEU A 46 0.39 4.23 5.31
N ALA A 47 1.09 5.37 5.38
CA ALA A 47 0.47 6.64 5.75
C ALA A 47 -0.61 7.09 4.75
N PHE A 48 -0.36 6.91 3.44
CA PHE A 48 -1.36 7.16 2.41
C PHE A 48 -2.59 6.24 2.54
N LEU A 49 -2.39 4.95 2.79
CA LEU A 49 -3.48 3.98 2.95
C LEU A 49 -4.29 4.24 4.22
N ALA A 50 -3.65 4.59 5.34
CA ALA A 50 -4.34 4.98 6.57
C ALA A 50 -5.29 6.17 6.34
N ARG A 51 -4.79 7.19 5.62
CA ARG A 51 -5.58 8.35 5.22
C ARG A 51 -6.67 7.98 4.21
N PHE A 52 -6.40 7.10 3.26
CA PHE A 52 -7.41 6.65 2.31
C PHE A 52 -8.55 5.91 3.00
N LEU A 53 -8.21 4.96 3.88
CA LEU A 53 -9.19 4.24 4.69
C LEU A 53 -10.10 5.20 5.47
N SER A 54 -9.50 6.20 6.15
CA SER A 54 -10.21 7.12 7.03
C SER A 54 -10.95 8.24 6.29
N GLU A 55 -10.30 8.95 5.37
CA GLU A 55 -10.87 10.13 4.68
C GLU A 55 -11.92 9.75 3.64
N LYS A 56 -11.96 8.50 3.19
CA LYS A 56 -12.95 7.98 2.24
C LYS A 56 -13.93 6.99 2.86
N ASP A 57 -13.93 6.85 4.19
CA ASP A 57 -14.83 5.97 4.94
C ASP A 57 -14.91 4.56 4.34
N ARG A 58 -13.74 3.96 4.09
CA ARG A 58 -13.62 2.63 3.50
C ARG A 58 -13.38 1.59 4.59
N SER A 59 -13.99 0.42 4.45
CA SER A 59 -13.67 -0.75 5.28
C SER A 59 -12.35 -1.42 4.88
N GLU A 60 -11.89 -1.18 3.66
CA GLU A 60 -10.68 -1.76 3.10
C GLU A 60 -10.11 -0.86 1.99
N VAL A 61 -8.78 -0.78 1.94
CA VAL A 61 -8.04 -0.18 0.83
C VAL A 61 -6.86 -1.07 0.43
N VAL A 62 -6.46 -0.96 -0.84
CA VAL A 62 -5.33 -1.71 -1.40
C VAL A 62 -4.21 -0.75 -1.78
N GLY A 63 -2.97 -1.15 -1.50
CA GLY A 63 -1.76 -0.44 -1.89
C GLY A 63 -0.90 -1.25 -2.85
N LEU A 64 -0.32 -0.57 -3.82
CA LEU A 64 0.66 -1.12 -4.75
C LEU A 64 1.98 -0.36 -4.63
N GLY A 65 3.02 -1.03 -4.14
CA GLY A 65 4.40 -0.56 -4.19
C GLY A 65 5.10 -1.15 -5.42
N LEU A 66 5.49 -0.31 -6.36
CA LEU A 66 6.19 -0.74 -7.58
C LEU A 66 7.68 -0.39 -7.47
N ASP A 67 8.53 -1.40 -7.46
CA ASP A 67 9.96 -1.19 -7.60
C ASP A 67 10.33 -0.63 -8.98
N GLU A 68 11.56 -0.17 -9.15
CA GLU A 68 12.03 0.21 -10.48
C GLU A 68 11.99 -0.98 -11.42
N ARG A 69 11.59 -0.76 -12.68
CA ARG A 69 11.47 -1.83 -13.69
C ARG A 69 10.53 -2.98 -13.25
N ALA A 70 9.57 -2.69 -12.38
CA ALA A 70 8.44 -3.56 -12.07
C ALA A 70 7.14 -2.92 -12.57
N ALA A 71 6.23 -3.75 -13.05
CA ALA A 71 4.91 -3.37 -13.52
C ALA A 71 3.87 -4.43 -13.10
N ILE A 72 2.66 -3.96 -12.87
CA ILE A 72 1.46 -4.80 -12.73
C ILE A 72 0.50 -4.42 -13.84
N VAL A 73 -0.02 -5.42 -14.54
CA VAL A 73 -1.06 -5.25 -15.56
C VAL A 73 -2.33 -5.83 -14.98
N ILE A 74 -3.39 -5.03 -14.87
CA ILE A 74 -4.71 -5.48 -14.46
C ILE A 74 -5.60 -5.44 -15.69
N GLN A 75 -6.17 -6.58 -16.04
CA GLN A 75 -7.00 -6.73 -17.23
C GLN A 75 -7.94 -7.93 -17.06
N ASP A 76 -9.19 -7.79 -17.51
CA ASP A 76 -10.15 -8.90 -17.60
C ASP A 76 -10.33 -9.68 -16.27
N GLY A 77 -10.32 -8.97 -15.14
CA GLY A 77 -10.52 -9.56 -13.81
C GLY A 77 -9.31 -10.33 -13.27
N THR A 78 -8.13 -10.16 -13.86
CA THR A 78 -6.86 -10.71 -13.36
C THR A 78 -5.80 -9.62 -13.27
N PHE A 79 -4.72 -9.92 -12.55
CA PHE A 79 -3.50 -9.14 -12.64
C PHE A 79 -2.32 -10.04 -12.98
N ARG A 80 -1.31 -9.48 -13.65
CA ARG A 80 -0.03 -10.12 -13.92
C ARG A 80 1.14 -9.19 -13.63
N VAL A 81 2.21 -9.72 -13.05
CA VAL A 81 3.42 -8.97 -12.70
C VAL A 81 4.52 -9.20 -13.73
N PHE A 82 5.17 -8.10 -14.13
CA PHE A 82 6.35 -8.08 -14.98
C PHE A 82 7.44 -7.32 -14.26
N SER A 83 8.58 -7.97 -13.98
CA SER A 83 9.73 -7.30 -13.38
C SER A 83 11.07 -7.88 -13.84
N THR A 84 12.12 -7.08 -13.72
CA THR A 84 13.50 -7.58 -13.83
C THR A 84 13.90 -8.34 -12.56
N ALA A 85 14.91 -9.22 -12.67
CA ALA A 85 15.41 -9.98 -11.53
C ALA A 85 15.77 -9.06 -10.34
N GLY A 86 15.29 -9.41 -9.15
CA GLY A 86 15.52 -8.64 -7.92
C GLY A 86 14.57 -7.45 -7.71
N GLN A 87 13.63 -7.20 -8.63
CA GLN A 87 12.61 -6.16 -8.52
C GLN A 87 11.23 -6.81 -8.31
N TRP A 88 10.38 -6.16 -7.53
CA TRP A 88 9.11 -6.73 -7.07
C TRP A 88 7.94 -5.76 -7.24
N VAL A 89 6.75 -6.35 -7.23
CA VAL A 89 5.52 -5.61 -6.90
C VAL A 89 5.13 -5.98 -5.48
N TRP A 90 4.84 -4.98 -4.67
CA TRP A 90 4.39 -5.11 -3.29
C TRP A 90 2.91 -4.80 -3.23
N LEU A 91 2.12 -5.74 -2.73
CA LEU A 91 0.69 -5.58 -2.57
C LEU A 91 0.37 -5.48 -1.08
N TYR A 92 -0.44 -4.48 -0.73
CA TYR A 92 -0.89 -4.23 0.64
C TYR A 92 -2.40 -4.27 0.71
N ARG A 93 -2.95 -4.93 1.73
CA ARG A 93 -4.33 -4.77 2.18
C ARG A 93 -4.31 -4.04 3.50
N VAL A 94 -5.18 -3.04 3.67
CA VAL A 94 -5.35 -2.37 4.96
C VAL A 94 -6.83 -2.34 5.32
N THR A 95 -7.15 -2.91 6.48
CA THR A 95 -8.52 -2.97 7.05
C THR A 95 -8.66 -2.16 8.34
N GLY A 96 -7.53 -1.72 8.92
CA GLY A 96 -7.49 -0.85 10.08
C GLY A 96 -7.61 -1.58 11.43
N PRO A 97 -8.03 -0.85 12.48
CA PRO A 97 -8.24 0.60 12.52
C PRO A 97 -6.98 1.42 12.19
N ALA A 98 -7.20 2.67 11.79
CA ALA A 98 -6.17 3.70 11.64
C ALA A 98 -6.42 4.82 12.67
N HIS A 99 -5.41 5.16 13.46
CA HIS A 99 -5.47 6.32 14.33
C HIS A 99 -4.67 7.46 13.72
N LEU A 100 -5.38 8.52 13.32
CA LEU A 100 -4.81 9.71 12.68
C LEU A 100 -5.10 10.93 13.55
N ALA A 101 -4.04 11.59 14.01
CA ALA A 101 -4.14 12.87 14.69
C ALA A 101 -3.02 13.80 14.20
N GLY A 102 -3.32 15.09 14.02
CA GLY A 102 -2.36 16.05 13.50
C GLY A 102 -1.13 16.15 14.39
N GLY A 103 0.06 16.03 13.80
CA GLY A 103 1.33 16.10 14.52
C GLY A 103 1.64 14.87 15.39
N GLN A 104 0.82 13.81 15.33
CA GLN A 104 1.06 12.56 16.04
C GLN A 104 1.54 11.46 15.08
N PRO A 105 2.39 10.54 15.55
CA PRO A 105 2.77 9.37 14.77
C PRO A 105 1.57 8.48 14.45
N LEU A 106 1.65 7.78 13.32
CA LEU A 106 0.63 6.82 12.88
C LEU A 106 0.61 5.58 13.77
N ASP A 107 -0.60 5.17 14.18
CA ASP A 107 -0.90 3.79 14.55
C ASP A 107 -1.85 3.18 13.50
N LEU A 108 -1.50 2.00 12.99
CA LEU A 108 -2.26 1.29 11.95
C LEU A 108 -2.16 -0.22 12.15
N SER A 109 -3.28 -0.92 12.11
CA SER A 109 -3.33 -2.39 12.15
C SER A 109 -4.09 -2.98 10.95
N GLY A 110 -4.22 -4.31 10.93
CA GLY A 110 -4.94 -5.02 9.86
C GLY A 110 -4.26 -4.85 8.51
N ILE A 111 -2.93 -4.92 8.49
CA ILE A 111 -2.09 -4.72 7.30
C ILE A 111 -1.57 -6.07 6.85
N THR A 112 -2.00 -6.54 5.68
CA THR A 112 -1.39 -7.70 5.03
C THR A 112 -0.46 -7.21 3.92
N ARG A 113 0.80 -7.67 3.91
CA ARG A 113 1.77 -7.38 2.84
C ARG A 113 2.13 -8.64 2.08
N VAL A 114 2.07 -8.58 0.75
CA VAL A 114 2.48 -9.63 -0.17
C VAL A 114 3.59 -9.12 -1.08
N ARG A 115 4.61 -9.94 -1.32
CA ARG A 115 5.67 -9.67 -2.31
C ARG A 115 5.46 -10.53 -3.54
N LEU A 116 5.37 -9.90 -4.71
CA LEU A 116 5.05 -10.55 -5.98
C LEU A 116 6.24 -10.48 -6.94
N ALA A 117 6.60 -11.63 -7.51
CA ALA A 117 7.70 -11.80 -8.46
C ALA A 117 7.21 -11.67 -9.91
N SER A 118 8.11 -11.48 -10.87
CA SER A 118 7.77 -11.57 -12.30
C SER A 118 7.08 -12.90 -12.62
N GLY A 119 5.98 -12.86 -13.38
CA GLY A 119 5.17 -14.03 -13.72
C GLY A 119 4.06 -14.37 -12.71
N ALA A 120 4.00 -13.70 -11.57
CA ALA A 120 2.85 -13.75 -10.68
C ALA A 120 1.56 -13.41 -11.41
N GLU A 121 0.51 -14.22 -11.25
CA GLU A 121 -0.79 -14.03 -11.89
C GLU A 121 -1.93 -14.58 -11.02
N TRP A 122 -2.92 -13.74 -10.70
CA TRP A 122 -4.09 -14.10 -9.91
C TRP A 122 -5.31 -13.25 -10.30
N SER A 123 -6.47 -13.51 -9.69
CA SER A 123 -7.68 -12.70 -9.85
C SER A 123 -7.48 -11.26 -9.34
N TRP A 124 -8.25 -10.34 -9.91
CA TRP A 124 -8.38 -8.95 -9.49
C TRP A 124 -9.86 -8.59 -9.27
N PRO A 125 -10.25 -8.07 -8.09
CA PRO A 125 -9.42 -7.83 -6.92
C PRO A 125 -8.86 -9.14 -6.33
N PRO A 126 -7.67 -9.08 -5.69
CA PRO A 126 -7.01 -10.26 -5.16
C PRO A 126 -7.73 -10.78 -3.92
N ASP A 127 -7.92 -12.10 -3.83
CA ASP A 127 -8.20 -12.75 -2.55
C ASP A 127 -6.90 -12.84 -1.75
N PHE A 128 -6.73 -11.94 -0.78
CA PHE A 128 -5.54 -11.92 0.08
C PHE A 128 -5.37 -13.18 0.92
N ALA A 129 -6.40 -13.99 1.16
CA ALA A 129 -6.25 -15.27 1.85
C ALA A 129 -5.53 -16.31 0.97
N SER A 130 -5.66 -16.18 -0.35
CA SER A 130 -4.95 -17.02 -1.33
C SER A 130 -3.50 -16.59 -1.57
N LEU A 131 -3.18 -15.33 -1.23
CA LEU A 131 -1.84 -14.77 -1.36
C LEU A 131 -1.07 -15.00 -0.05
N GLN A 132 0.12 -15.60 -0.13
CA GLN A 132 0.97 -15.84 1.04
C GLN A 132 1.56 -14.52 1.59
N GLY A 133 0.73 -13.77 2.32
CA GLY A 133 1.10 -12.50 2.92
C GLY A 133 1.71 -12.65 4.31
N ILE A 134 2.33 -11.56 4.78
CA ILE A 134 2.71 -11.39 6.18
C ILE A 134 1.90 -10.25 6.79
N GLU A 135 1.58 -10.38 8.07
CA GLU A 135 0.87 -9.35 8.81
C GLU A 135 1.85 -8.31 9.36
N LEU A 136 1.48 -7.04 9.18
CA LEU A 136 2.22 -5.89 9.67
C LEU A 136 1.34 -5.05 10.60
N ARG A 137 2.02 -4.21 11.37
CA ARG A 137 1.41 -3.10 12.12
C ARG A 137 2.32 -1.88 12.07
N VAL A 138 1.73 -0.71 12.17
CA VAL A 138 2.43 0.52 12.53
C VAL A 138 2.09 0.85 13.96
N GLN A 139 3.09 1.02 14.81
CA GLN A 139 2.89 1.50 16.19
C GLN A 139 3.83 2.69 16.45
N GLY A 140 3.28 3.83 16.86
CA GLY A 140 4.06 5.04 17.13
C GLY A 140 4.91 5.47 15.93
N GLY A 141 4.41 5.28 14.71
CA GLY A 141 5.13 5.57 13.48
C GLY A 141 6.24 4.56 13.11
N VAL A 142 6.28 3.38 13.75
CA VAL A 142 7.25 2.31 13.44
C VAL A 142 6.54 1.12 12.82
N VAL A 143 7.00 0.67 11.65
CA VAL A 143 6.50 -0.53 10.97
C VAL A 143 7.12 -1.79 11.61
N GLY A 144 6.30 -2.76 11.96
CA GLY A 144 6.74 -4.06 12.49
C GLY A 144 5.89 -5.21 11.98
N VAL A 145 6.47 -6.41 11.96
CA VAL A 145 5.76 -7.66 11.65
C VAL A 145 4.98 -8.10 12.89
N VAL A 146 3.75 -8.57 12.70
CA VAL A 146 2.97 -9.21 13.76
C VAL A 146 3.45 -10.65 13.91
N GLN A 147 3.91 -11.01 15.10
CA GLN A 147 4.31 -12.39 15.46
C GLN A 147 3.11 -13.18 15.99
#